data_AF-A0A090KIM6-F1
#
_entry.id   AF-A0A090KIM6-F1
#
_cell.length_a   1.000
_cell.length_b   1.000
_cell.length_c   1.000
_cell.angle_alpha   90.00
_cell.angle_beta   90.00
_cell.angle_gamma   90.00
#
_symmetry.space_group_name_H-M   'P 1'
#
loop_
_entity.id
_entity.type
_entity.pdbx_description
1 polymer ?
#
loop_
_entity_poly.entity_id
_entity_poly.type
_entity_poly.pdbx_seq_one_letter_code
_entity_poly.pdbx_strand_id
1 'polypeptide(L)'
;MRAICGAIIVAGAMIGLGLTAMGIGTRYQMERVPTSMVEGKAQYEPSLVYVHQMDRPLIFILVFLTCVALVGLAIAFVGLAYHHHRRHHELLLARQRATGEPPPTALK
;
A
#
# COMPACT_ATOMS: atom_id res chain seq x y z
N MET A 1 -8.21 -13.80 -12.45
CA MET A 1 -7.93 -14.37 -11.10
C MET A 1 -6.66 -13.78 -10.46
N ARG A 2 -5.49 -13.75 -11.14
CA ARG A 2 -4.22 -13.28 -10.53
C ARG A 2 -4.22 -11.82 -10.02
N ALA A 3 -4.83 -10.89 -10.74
CA ALA A 3 -4.91 -9.48 -10.32
C ALA A 3 -5.67 -9.27 -9.00
N ILE A 4 -6.69 -10.10 -8.74
CA ILE A 4 -7.53 -9.99 -7.53
C ILE A 4 -6.71 -10.34 -6.28
N CYS A 5 -5.83 -11.34 -6.38
CA CYS A 5 -5.00 -11.76 -5.25
C CYS A 5 -4.02 -10.66 -4.82
N GLY A 6 -3.34 -10.00 -5.78
CA GLY A 6 -2.49 -8.84 -5.49
C GLY A 6 -3.28 -7.68 -4.88
N ALA A 7 -4.49 -7.39 -5.38
CA ALA A 7 -5.34 -6.34 -4.85
C ALA A 7 -5.78 -6.60 -3.38
N ILE A 8 -6.08 -7.86 -3.03
CA ILE A 8 -6.42 -8.23 -1.65
C ILE A 8 -5.22 -8.02 -0.70
N ILE A 9 -4.01 -8.37 -1.14
CA ILE A 9 -2.78 -8.15 -0.36
C ILE A 9 -2.58 -6.65 -0.09
N VAL A 10 -2.77 -5.79 -1.10
CA VAL A 10 -2.71 -4.33 -0.93
C VAL A 10 -3.75 -3.82 0.04
N ALA A 11 -5.00 -4.27 -0.08
CA ALA A 11 -6.08 -3.86 0.80
C ALA A 11 -5.78 -4.21 2.26
N GLY A 12 -5.31 -5.44 2.52
CA GLY A 12 -4.90 -5.86 3.85
C GLY A 12 -3.73 -5.03 4.40
N ALA A 13 -2.73 -4.73 3.57
CA ALA A 13 -1.60 -3.89 3.98
C ALA A 13 -2.01 -2.45 4.30
N MET A 14 -2.91 -1.85 3.50
CA MET A 14 -3.44 -0.51 3.75
C MET A 14 -4.24 -0.43 5.04
N ILE A 15 -5.08 -1.44 5.32
CA ILE A 15 -5.80 -1.54 6.59
C ILE A 15 -4.81 -1.66 7.76
N GLY A 16 -3.79 -2.52 7.63
CA GLY A 16 -2.74 -2.66 8.65
C GLY A 16 -1.97 -1.36 8.89
N LEU A 17 -1.62 -0.61 7.85
CA LEU A 17 -0.95 0.69 7.97
C LEU A 17 -1.84 1.72 8.66
N GLY A 18 -3.13 1.75 8.33
CA GLY A 18 -4.10 2.64 8.99
C GLY A 18 -4.25 2.35 10.48
N LEU A 19 -4.39 1.07 10.86
CA LEU A 19 -4.46 0.65 12.25
C LEU A 19 -3.15 0.94 13.01
N THR A 20 -2.00 0.75 12.35
CA THR A 20 -0.69 1.06 12.92
C THR A 20 -0.54 2.57 13.15
N ALA A 21 -0.97 3.41 12.20
CA ALA A 21 -0.95 4.86 12.34
C ALA A 21 -1.85 5.34 13.49
N MET A 22 -3.04 4.76 13.64
CA MET A 22 -3.91 5.03 14.78
C MET A 22 -3.27 4.61 16.10
N GLY A 23 -2.66 3.42 16.17
CA GLY A 23 -1.97 2.94 17.38
C GLY A 23 -0.76 3.79 17.78
N ILE A 24 0.02 4.28 16.81
CA ILE A 24 1.11 5.24 17.05
C ILE A 24 0.52 6.55 17.60
N GLY A 25 -0.52 7.08 16.94
CA GLY A 25 -1.17 8.33 17.34
C GLY A 25 -1.72 8.27 18.76
N THR A 26 -2.46 7.22 19.12
CA THR A 26 -3.02 7.09 20.47
C THR A 26 -1.95 6.91 21.54
N ARG A 27 -0.87 6.18 21.23
CA ARG A 27 0.22 5.93 22.18
C ARG A 27 1.01 7.19 22.49
N TYR A 28 1.47 7.92 21.47
CA TYR A 28 2.36 9.06 21.68
C TYR A 28 1.62 10.38 21.94
N GLN A 29 0.30 10.47 21.69
CA GLN A 29 -0.50 11.63 22.14
C GLN A 29 -0.73 11.67 23.65
N MET A 30 -0.64 10.53 24.34
CA MET A 30 -0.80 10.46 25.79
C MET A 30 0.46 10.89 26.55
N GLU A 31 1.61 10.93 25.88
CA GLU A 31 2.90 11.24 26.49
C GLU A 31 3.11 12.76 26.57
N ARG A 32 2.65 13.34 27.68
CA ARG A 32 2.85 14.75 27.99
C ARG A 32 4.10 14.89 28.87
N VAL A 33 5.13 15.55 28.35
CA VAL A 33 6.36 15.80 29.11
C VAL A 33 6.26 17.18 29.76
N PRO A 34 6.42 17.30 31.09
CA PRO A 34 6.49 18.60 31.73
C PRO A 34 7.75 19.31 31.26
N THR A 35 7.57 20.36 30.45
CA THR A 35 8.66 21.00 29.70
C THR A 35 9.26 22.17 30.47
N SER A 36 8.45 22.81 31.33
CA SER A 36 8.87 23.86 32.24
C SER A 36 7.87 24.07 33.37
N MET A 37 8.37 24.42 34.56
CA MET A 37 7.57 24.95 35.65
C MET A 37 7.48 26.47 35.49
N VAL A 38 6.31 27.00 35.14
CA VAL A 38 6.05 28.45 35.11
C VAL A 38 5.00 28.73 36.19
N GLU A 39 5.34 29.58 37.17
CA GLU A 39 4.46 29.94 38.31
C GLU A 39 3.86 28.73 39.07
N GLY A 40 4.67 27.69 39.32
CA GLY A 40 4.23 26.52 40.09
C GLY A 40 3.19 25.64 39.38
N LYS A 41 2.89 25.90 38.11
CA LYS A 41 2.08 25.05 37.24
C LYS A 41 2.98 24.39 36.19
N ALA A 42 2.88 23.07 36.08
CA ALA A 42 3.55 22.32 35.03
C ALA A 42 2.91 22.64 33.68
N GLN A 43 3.64 23.31 32.79
CA GLN A 43 3.26 23.43 31.39
C GLN A 43 3.65 22.15 30.66
N TYR A 44 2.69 21.60 29.94
CA TYR A 44 2.83 20.39 29.16
C TYR A 44 2.80 20.77 27.68
N GLU A 45 3.98 20.86 27.06
CA GLU A 45 4.07 20.92 25.60
C GLU A 45 3.89 19.52 25.00
N PRO A 46 3.34 19.42 23.78
CA PRO A 46 3.27 18.15 23.06
C PRO A 46 4.70 17.63 22.79
N SER A 47 5.01 16.44 23.33
CA SER A 47 6.27 15.77 23.06
C SER A 47 6.31 15.32 21.59
N LEU A 48 7.12 15.99 20.77
CA LEU A 48 7.41 15.54 19.41
C LEU A 48 8.37 14.35 19.48
N VAL A 49 7.81 13.14 19.50
CA VAL A 49 8.57 11.89 19.46
C VAL A 49 9.09 11.66 18.05
N TYR A 50 10.42 11.63 17.89
CA TYR A 50 11.05 11.33 16.62
C TYR A 50 10.92 9.83 16.29
N VAL A 51 10.88 9.49 15.01
CA VAL A 51 10.69 8.10 14.53
C VAL A 51 11.77 7.14 15.07
N HIS A 52 12.99 7.61 15.32
CA HIS A 52 14.07 6.78 15.89
C HIS A 52 13.91 6.47 17.39
N GLN A 53 13.04 7.21 18.09
CA GLN A 53 12.74 7.04 19.51
C GLN A 53 11.51 6.14 19.73
N MET A 54 10.80 5.80 18.64
CA MET A 54 9.64 4.93 18.65
C MET A 54 10.03 3.50 19.03
N ASP A 55 9.09 2.74 19.60
CA ASP A 55 9.35 1.36 19.98
C ASP A 55 9.74 0.53 18.76
N ARG A 56 10.84 -0.22 18.89
CA ARG A 56 11.35 -1.10 17.83
C ARG A 56 10.30 -2.00 17.16
N PRO A 57 9.37 -2.67 17.88
CA PRO A 57 8.33 -3.47 17.23
C PRO A 57 7.37 -2.64 16.37
N LEU A 58 7.07 -1.40 16.75
CA LEU A 58 6.20 -0.51 15.98
C LEU A 58 6.88 -0.04 14.67
N ILE A 59 8.18 0.25 14.72
CA ILE A 59 8.95 0.56 13.51
C ILE A 59 9.00 -0.67 12.59
N PHE A 60 9.22 -1.86 13.16
CA PHE A 60 9.29 -3.09 12.38
C PHE A 60 7.98 -3.39 11.63
N ILE A 61 6.83 -3.32 12.32
CA ILE A 61 5.54 -3.58 11.67
C ILE A 61 5.20 -2.52 10.62
N LEU A 62 5.56 -1.25 10.86
CA LEU A 62 5.38 -0.17 9.89
C LEU A 62 6.15 -0.48 8.60
N VAL A 63 7.46 -0.77 8.70
CA VAL A 63 8.30 -1.08 7.54
C VAL A 63 7.80 -2.34 6.84
N PHE A 64 7.46 -3.39 7.59
CA PHE A 64 6.94 -4.63 7.05
C PHE A 64 5.65 -4.42 6.23
N LEU A 65 4.68 -3.70 6.80
CA LEU A 65 3.43 -3.37 6.12
C LEU A 65 3.65 -2.51 4.88
N THR A 66 4.59 -1.56 4.91
CA THR A 66 4.97 -0.77 3.72
C THR A 66 5.55 -1.68 2.63
N CYS A 67 6.45 -2.60 2.97
CA CYS A 67 7.00 -3.55 2.00
C CYS A 67 5.91 -4.45 1.40
N VAL A 68 5.00 -4.99 2.23
CA VAL A 68 3.89 -5.82 1.75
C VAL A 68 2.95 -5.02 0.85
N ALA A 69 2.68 -3.75 1.18
CA ALA A 69 1.88 -2.86 0.33
C ALA A 69 2.52 -2.67 -1.05
N LEU A 70 3.83 -2.41 -1.12
CA LEU A 70 4.57 -2.25 -2.36
C LEU A 70 4.58 -3.54 -3.20
N VAL A 71 4.84 -4.69 -2.56
CA VAL A 71 4.84 -5.99 -3.24
C VAL A 71 3.44 -6.32 -3.78
N GLY A 72 2.40 -6.14 -2.96
CA GLY A 72 1.02 -6.33 -3.38
C GLY A 72 0.66 -5.43 -4.57
N LEU A 73 1.09 -4.16 -4.53
CA LEU A 73 0.82 -3.18 -5.58
C LEU A 73 1.51 -3.57 -6.89
N ALA A 74 2.78 -4.01 -6.81
CA ALA A 74 3.50 -4.50 -7.97
C ALA A 74 2.79 -5.71 -8.61
N ILE A 75 2.37 -6.69 -7.80
CA ILE A 75 1.64 -7.87 -8.29
C ILE A 75 0.28 -7.48 -8.90
N ALA A 76 -0.46 -6.56 -8.25
CA ALA A 76 -1.74 -6.07 -8.74
C ALA A 76 -1.58 -5.35 -10.09
N PHE A 77 -0.58 -4.48 -10.20
CA PHE A 77 -0.29 -3.73 -11.42
C PHE A 77 0.11 -4.64 -12.57
N VAL A 78 1.06 -5.57 -12.35
CA VAL A 78 1.45 -6.56 -13.36
C VAL A 78 0.26 -7.44 -13.76
N GLY A 79 -0.57 -7.84 -12.80
CA GLY A 79 -1.78 -8.61 -13.05
C GLY A 79 -2.80 -7.85 -13.91
N LEU A 80 -2.97 -6.56 -13.68
CA LEU A 80 -3.86 -5.69 -14.46
C LEU A 80 -3.29 -5.44 -15.87
N ALA A 81 -2.00 -5.15 -15.99
CA ALA A 81 -1.33 -4.95 -17.26
C ALA A 81 -1.44 -6.19 -18.17
N TYR A 82 -1.19 -7.38 -17.61
CA TYR A 82 -1.40 -8.64 -18.33
C TYR A 82 -2.87 -8.86 -18.72
N HIS A 83 -3.81 -8.51 -17.82
CA HIS A 83 -5.23 -8.62 -18.13
C HIS A 83 -5.63 -7.70 -19.30
N HIS A 84 -5.13 -6.46 -19.30
CA HIS A 84 -5.37 -5.49 -20.36
C HIS A 84 -4.77 -5.97 -21.70
N HIS A 85 -3.52 -6.42 -21.70
CA HIS A 85 -2.87 -6.95 -22.90
C HIS A 85 -3.63 -8.15 -23.47
N ARG A 86 -4.04 -9.10 -22.61
CA ARG A 86 -4.84 -10.26 -23.03
C ARG A 86 -6.20 -9.85 -23.62
N ARG A 87 -6.93 -8.95 -22.95
CA ARG A 87 -8.21 -8.42 -23.44
C ARG A 87 -8.08 -7.74 -24.80
N HIS A 88 -7.00 -6.99 -25.01
CA HIS A 88 -6.73 -6.33 -26.29
C HIS A 88 -6.52 -7.34 -27.42
N HIS A 89 -5.77 -8.41 -27.20
CA HIS A 89 -5.60 -9.51 -28.16
C HIS A 89 -6.92 -10.22 -28.46
N GLU A 90 -7.74 -10.50 -27.46
CA GLU A 90 -9.06 -11.12 -27.64
C GLU A 90 -9.99 -10.25 -28.51
N LEU A 91 -9.96 -8.92 -28.35
CA LEU A 91 -10.74 -7.98 -29.17
C LEU A 91 -10.24 -7.91 -30.62
N LEU A 92 -8.93 -7.92 -30.84
CA LEU A 92 -8.35 -7.94 -32.20
C LEU A 92 -8.72 -9.23 -32.94
N LEU A 93 -8.62 -10.38 -32.28
CA LEU A 93 -9.04 -11.67 -32.84
C LEU A 93 -10.53 -11.71 -33.14
N ALA A 94 -11.37 -11.16 -32.24
CA ALA A 94 -12.81 -11.06 -32.47
C ALA A 94 -13.15 -10.16 -33.67
N ARG A 95 -12.43 -9.04 -33.83
CA ARG A 95 -12.59 -8.13 -34.97
C ARG A 95 -12.20 -8.79 -36.29
N GLN A 96 -11.07 -9.49 -36.34
CA GLN A 96 -10.62 -10.25 -37.53
C GLN A 96 -11.64 -11.32 -37.96
N ARG A 97 -12.20 -12.06 -36.99
CA ARG A 97 -13.27 -13.03 -37.27
C ARG A 97 -14.54 -12.37 -37.82
N ALA A 98 -14.88 -11.17 -37.35
CA ALA A 98 -16.06 -10.43 -37.80
C ALA A 98 -15.87 -9.79 -39.20
N THR A 99 -14.65 -9.38 -39.55
CA THR A 99 -14.35 -8.77 -40.86
C THR A 99 -14.00 -9.80 -41.94
N GLY A 100 -13.82 -11.08 -41.58
CA GLY A 100 -13.46 -12.15 -42.52
C GLY A 100 -12.03 -12.04 -43.08
N GLU A 101 -11.19 -11.21 -42.47
CA GLU A 101 -9.79 -11.05 -42.88
C GLU A 101 -8.99 -12.32 -42.54
N PRO A 102 -8.21 -12.87 -43.49
CA PRO A 102 -7.34 -14.00 -43.21
C PRO A 102 -6.29 -13.60 -42.16
N PRO A 103 -5.91 -14.52 -41.25
CA PRO A 103 -4.92 -14.20 -40.21
C PRO A 103 -3.62 -13.76 -40.87
N PRO A 104 -2.93 -12.73 -40.34
CA PRO A 104 -1.62 -12.35 -40.84
C PRO A 104 -0.71 -13.58 -40.70
N THR A 105 -0.27 -14.09 -41.85
CA THR A 105 0.64 -15.23 -41.92
C THR A 105 1.89 -14.87 -41.11
N ALA A 106 2.15 -15.63 -40.06
CA ALA A 106 3.37 -15.51 -39.29
C ALA A 106 4.54 -15.76 -40.26
N LEU A 107 5.22 -14.68 -40.65
CA LEU A 107 6.51 -14.76 -41.31
C LEU A 107 7.44 -15.50 -40.35
N LYS A 108 7.86 -16.69 -40.80
CA LYS A 108 8.84 -17.57 -40.16
C LYS A 108 10.19 -16.88 -40.01
#